data_AF-A0A497RKI5-F1
#
_entry.id   AF-A0A497RKI5-F1
#
_cell.length_a   1.000
_cell.length_b   1.000
_cell.length_c   1.000
_cell.angle_alpha   90.00
_cell.angle_beta   90.00
_cell.angle_gamma   90.00
#
_symmetry.space_group_name_H-M   'P 1'
#
loop_
_entity.id
_entity.type
_entity.pdbx_description
1 polymer ?
#
loop_
_entity_poly.entity_id
_entity_poly.type
_entity_poly.pdbx_seq_one_letter_code
_entity_poly.pdbx_strand_id
1 'polypeptide(L)'
;MRAILVLVVFLMFCVSLDVTSVTPDEIMGMKKMVCAKGDEALEIVKRMHVGEIRDVRDIALMHYIGNSSFVTVWVTVYPNESVAFGEIDRMANSMLSYGWKVEDVILDGHKVYVAIPPDSNERQYFWCVENYAYYIIPHNLTDTQVVEFIAAIS
;
A
#
# COMPACT_ATOMS: atom_id res chain seq x y z
N MET A 1 4.70 -9.13 60.80
CA MET A 1 4.03 -8.84 59.52
C MET A 1 5.06 -8.29 58.55
N ARG A 2 5.42 -9.04 57.51
CA ARG A 2 6.23 -8.54 56.39
C ARG A 2 5.34 -8.56 55.15
N ALA A 3 5.01 -7.38 54.63
CA ALA A 3 4.31 -7.25 53.37
C ALA A 3 5.31 -7.54 52.24
N ILE A 4 5.01 -8.55 51.42
CA ILE A 4 5.70 -8.81 50.16
C ILE A 4 5.02 -7.92 49.12
N LEU A 5 5.72 -6.91 48.64
CA LEU A 5 5.30 -6.10 47.50
C LEU A 5 5.63 -6.87 46.23
N VAL A 6 4.63 -7.42 45.56
CA VAL A 6 4.81 -8.03 44.23
C VAL A 6 4.68 -6.93 43.19
N LEU A 7 5.81 -6.50 42.64
CA LEU A 7 5.88 -5.57 41.52
C LEU A 7 5.60 -6.35 40.23
N VAL A 8 4.37 -6.27 39.71
CA VAL A 8 4.03 -6.81 38.38
C VAL A 8 4.47 -5.80 37.33
N VAL A 9 5.61 -6.05 36.69
CA VAL A 9 6.06 -5.29 35.52
C VAL A 9 5.31 -5.82 34.31
N PHE A 10 4.29 -5.09 33.86
CA PHE A 10 3.68 -5.30 32.54
C PHE A 10 4.69 -4.82 31.47
N LEU A 11 5.49 -5.74 30.96
CA LEU A 11 6.21 -5.53 29.70
C LEU A 11 5.17 -5.54 28.58
N MET A 12 4.68 -4.35 28.21
CA MET A 12 4.01 -4.14 26.92
C MET A 12 5.06 -4.43 25.85
N PHE A 13 5.07 -5.66 25.32
CA PHE A 13 5.73 -5.92 24.06
C PHE A 13 4.99 -5.10 23.00
N CYS A 14 5.59 -3.99 22.59
CA CYS A 14 5.19 -3.29 21.39
C CYS A 14 5.52 -4.24 20.24
N VAL A 15 4.54 -5.02 19.80
CA VAL A 15 4.67 -5.80 18.56
C VAL A 15 4.83 -4.78 17.45
N SER A 16 6.02 -4.70 16.87
CA SER A 16 6.24 -3.89 15.68
C SER A 16 5.38 -4.49 14.57
N LEU A 17 4.42 -3.71 14.08
CA LEU A 17 3.70 -4.02 12.86
C LEU A 17 4.72 -4.16 11.72
N ASP A 18 4.58 -5.19 10.89
CA ASP A 18 5.39 -5.37 9.69
C ASP A 18 4.44 -5.56 8.51
N VAL A 19 4.20 -4.49 7.76
CA VAL A 19 3.28 -4.51 6.62
C VAL A 19 3.77 -5.41 5.49
N THR A 20 5.05 -5.80 5.45
CA THR A 20 5.54 -6.72 4.40
C THR A 20 4.99 -8.14 4.55
N SER A 21 4.44 -8.49 5.73
CA SER A 21 3.86 -9.81 5.97
C SER A 21 2.39 -9.92 5.53
N VAL A 22 1.75 -8.81 5.14
CA VAL A 22 0.32 -8.83 4.74
C VAL A 22 0.14 -9.16 3.26
N THR A 23 1.23 -9.22 2.50
CA THR A 23 1.19 -9.59 1.07
C THR A 23 1.91 -10.91 0.81
N PRO A 24 1.46 -11.72 -0.16
CA PRO A 24 2.11 -13.00 -0.50
C PRO A 24 3.57 -12.83 -0.94
N ASP A 25 4.41 -13.83 -0.68
CA ASP A 25 5.81 -13.83 -1.14
C ASP A 25 5.96 -14.02 -2.66
N GLU A 26 4.92 -14.55 -3.32
CA GLU A 26 4.88 -14.75 -4.76
C GLU A 26 3.45 -14.57 -5.29
N ILE A 27 3.31 -13.87 -6.41
CA ILE A 27 2.03 -13.70 -7.11
C ILE A 27 2.30 -13.97 -8.60
N MET A 28 1.55 -14.90 -9.20
CA MET A 28 1.64 -15.21 -10.65
C MET A 28 3.06 -15.49 -11.15
N GLY A 29 3.89 -16.17 -10.34
CA GLY A 29 5.29 -16.46 -10.66
C GLY A 29 6.26 -15.28 -10.45
N MET A 30 5.77 -14.13 -9.98
CA MET A 30 6.59 -12.97 -9.64
C MET A 30 6.95 -13.00 -8.16
N LYS A 31 8.24 -12.92 -7.84
CA LYS A 31 8.72 -12.97 -6.46
C LYS A 31 8.73 -11.60 -5.82
N LYS A 32 8.24 -11.51 -4.58
CA LYS A 32 8.30 -10.33 -3.74
C LYS A 32 9.76 -10.02 -3.37
N MET A 33 10.14 -8.75 -3.56
CA MET A 33 11.38 -8.16 -3.09
C MET A 33 11.02 -6.92 -2.29
N VAL A 34 11.32 -6.93 -0.99
CA VAL A 34 11.15 -5.75 -0.13
C VAL A 34 12.27 -4.76 -0.44
N CYS A 35 11.91 -3.57 -0.91
CA CYS A 35 12.86 -2.53 -1.28
C CYS A 35 13.15 -1.59 -0.12
N ALA A 36 12.11 -1.21 0.64
CA ALA A 36 12.21 -0.37 1.83
C ALA A 36 11.02 -0.63 2.76
N LYS A 37 11.17 -0.32 4.05
CA LYS A 37 10.09 -0.44 5.06
C LYS A 37 10.16 0.66 6.13
N GLY A 38 9.05 0.86 6.84
CA GLY A 38 8.93 1.83 7.92
C GLY A 38 9.33 3.24 7.48
N ASP A 39 10.11 3.93 8.30
CA ASP A 39 10.51 5.32 8.08
C ASP A 39 11.23 5.55 6.74
N GLU A 40 12.09 4.61 6.32
CA GLU A 40 12.79 4.70 5.03
C GLU A 40 11.80 4.69 3.85
N ALA A 41 10.86 3.75 3.87
CA ALA A 41 9.80 3.69 2.85
C ALA A 41 8.93 4.95 2.89
N LEU A 42 8.60 5.45 4.09
CA LEU A 42 7.79 6.66 4.25
C LEU A 42 8.49 7.89 3.65
N GLU A 43 9.80 8.04 3.87
CA GLU A 43 10.58 9.13 3.29
C GLU A 43 10.70 9.04 1.76
N ILE A 44 10.83 7.83 1.22
CA ILE A 44 10.85 7.60 -0.23
C ILE A 44 9.49 7.96 -0.83
N VAL A 45 8.41 7.44 -0.26
CA VAL A 45 7.05 7.68 -0.75
C VAL A 45 6.69 9.17 -0.65
N LYS A 46 6.99 9.86 0.45
CA LYS A 46 6.76 11.32 0.58
C LYS A 46 7.46 12.16 -0.49
N ARG A 47 8.57 11.69 -1.06
CA ARG A 47 9.27 12.37 -2.16
C ARG A 47 8.64 12.14 -3.53
N MET A 48 7.93 11.03 -3.71
CA MET A 48 7.29 10.65 -4.98
C MET A 48 5.79 10.96 -5.00
N HIS A 49 5.17 11.03 -3.83
CA HIS A 49 3.74 11.18 -3.66
C HIS A 49 3.30 12.63 -3.93
N VAL A 50 2.17 12.75 -4.62
CA VAL A 50 1.52 14.04 -4.88
C VAL A 50 0.57 14.35 -3.72
N GLY A 51 0.89 15.38 -2.95
CA GLY A 51 0.13 15.77 -1.76
C GLY A 51 0.67 15.13 -0.47
N GLU A 52 0.07 15.50 0.67
CA GLU A 52 0.51 15.04 1.99
C GLU A 52 0.04 13.61 2.30
N ILE A 53 0.84 12.88 3.07
CA ILE A 53 0.53 11.58 3.68
C ILE A 53 0.55 11.74 5.20
N ARG A 54 -0.49 11.27 5.89
CA ARG A 54 -0.69 11.49 7.33
C ARG A 54 -1.01 10.18 8.05
N ASP A 55 -0.79 10.16 9.36
CA ASP A 55 -1.27 9.08 10.25
C ASP A 55 -0.83 7.65 9.90
N VAL A 56 0.29 7.50 9.18
CA VAL A 56 0.86 6.19 8.81
C VAL A 56 1.32 5.41 10.04
N ARG A 57 0.89 4.16 10.16
CA ARG A 57 1.33 3.21 11.18
C ARG A 57 2.56 2.42 10.74
N ASP A 58 2.55 1.97 9.50
CA ASP A 58 3.70 1.33 8.85
C ASP A 58 3.52 1.44 7.32
N ILE A 59 4.61 1.31 6.58
CA ILE A 59 4.61 1.36 5.12
C ILE A 59 5.75 0.52 4.56
N ALA A 60 5.50 -0.14 3.43
CA ALA A 60 6.53 -0.83 2.68
C ALA A 60 6.45 -0.50 1.19
N LEU A 61 7.64 -0.43 0.59
CA LEU A 61 7.85 -0.41 -0.85
C LEU A 61 8.38 -1.78 -1.26
N MET A 62 7.67 -2.44 -2.16
CA MET A 62 7.99 -3.78 -2.63
C MET A 62 7.94 -3.83 -4.15
N HIS A 63 8.72 -4.74 -4.71
CA HIS A 63 8.64 -5.10 -6.12
C HIS A 63 8.26 -6.57 -6.24
N TYR A 64 7.34 -6.89 -7.15
CA TYR A 64 7.11 -8.24 -7.62
C TYR A 64 7.80 -8.41 -8.97
N ILE A 65 8.82 -9.28 -9.03
CA ILE A 65 9.69 -9.43 -10.20
C ILE A 65 9.44 -10.80 -10.83
N GLY A 66 8.97 -10.81 -12.07
CA GLY A 66 8.89 -11.99 -12.94
C GLY A 66 9.94 -11.95 -14.06
N ASN A 67 9.84 -12.89 -15.00
CA ASN A 67 10.77 -12.97 -16.13
C ASN A 67 10.65 -11.76 -17.08
N SER A 68 9.43 -11.33 -17.38
CA SER A 68 9.13 -10.21 -18.29
C SER A 68 8.15 -9.19 -17.71
N SER A 69 7.62 -9.47 -16.51
CA SER A 69 6.62 -8.68 -15.81
C SER A 69 7.21 -8.14 -14.51
N PHE A 70 6.75 -6.96 -14.10
CA PHE A 70 7.23 -6.28 -12.93
C PHE A 70 6.10 -5.44 -12.33
N VAL A 71 5.92 -5.45 -11.01
CA VAL A 71 4.93 -4.60 -10.34
C VAL A 71 5.58 -3.90 -9.17
N THR A 72 5.55 -2.57 -9.18
CA THR A 72 5.86 -1.76 -7.99
C THR A 72 4.64 -1.73 -7.09
N VAL A 73 4.80 -2.01 -5.80
CA VAL A 73 3.73 -2.07 -4.81
C VAL A 73 4.09 -1.21 -3.61
N TRP A 74 3.19 -0.32 -3.21
CA TRP A 74 3.24 0.34 -1.91
C TRP A 74 2.07 -0.17 -1.08
N VAL A 75 2.35 -0.60 0.15
CA VAL A 75 1.31 -0.94 1.12
C VAL A 75 1.51 -0.07 2.34
N THR A 76 0.47 0.67 2.71
CA THR A 76 0.47 1.57 3.85
C THR A 76 -0.60 1.13 4.83
N VAL A 77 -0.26 1.02 6.10
CA VAL A 77 -1.22 0.73 7.18
C VAL A 77 -1.60 2.02 7.89
N TYR A 78 -2.90 2.22 8.06
CA TYR A 78 -3.46 3.34 8.79
C TYR A 78 -4.09 2.90 10.11
N PRO A 79 -4.46 3.84 11.01
CA PRO A 79 -4.97 3.51 12.33
C PRO A 79 -6.34 2.82 12.29
N ASN A 80 -7.13 3.04 11.24
CA ASN A 80 -8.41 2.40 10.99
C ASN A 80 -8.83 2.59 9.52
N GLU A 81 -9.88 1.88 9.14
CA GLU A 81 -10.50 1.92 7.82
C GLU A 81 -10.88 3.33 7.37
N SER A 82 -11.56 4.11 8.22
CA SER A 82 -11.99 5.47 7.87
C SER A 82 -10.81 6.38 7.51
N VAL A 83 -9.65 6.22 8.16
CA VAL A 83 -8.44 6.96 7.80
C VAL A 83 -7.90 6.47 6.45
N ALA A 84 -7.79 5.14 6.25
CA ALA A 84 -7.30 4.58 4.99
C ALA A 84 -8.13 5.04 3.78
N PHE A 85 -9.46 4.98 3.87
CA PHE A 85 -10.36 5.48 2.82
C PHE A 85 -10.18 6.99 2.58
N GLY A 86 -10.08 7.78 3.65
CA GLY A 86 -9.85 9.22 3.54
C GLY A 86 -8.53 9.59 2.86
N GLU A 87 -7.47 8.82 3.09
CA GLU A 87 -6.15 9.01 2.44
C GLU A 87 -6.20 8.65 0.95
N ILE A 88 -6.85 7.53 0.60
CA ILE A 88 -7.06 7.10 -0.78
C ILE A 88 -7.87 8.14 -1.57
N ASP A 89 -8.99 8.63 -1.01
CA ASP A 89 -9.80 9.67 -1.65
C ASP A 89 -9.02 11.00 -1.78
N ARG A 90 -8.22 11.36 -0.78
CA ARG A 90 -7.36 12.55 -0.86
C ARG A 90 -6.30 12.40 -1.95
N MET A 91 -5.71 11.23 -2.11
CA MET A 91 -4.75 10.95 -3.17
C MET A 91 -5.39 11.08 -4.55
N ALA A 92 -6.57 10.50 -4.76
CA ALA A 92 -7.33 10.65 -6.01
C ALA A 92 -7.61 12.12 -6.37
N ASN A 93 -8.11 12.90 -5.39
CA ASN A 93 -8.38 14.33 -5.57
C ASN A 93 -7.10 15.13 -5.85
N SER A 94 -6.00 14.77 -5.19
CA SER A 94 -4.70 15.41 -5.42
C SER A 94 -4.21 15.15 -6.84
N MET A 95 -4.26 13.90 -7.32
CA MET A 95 -3.89 13.55 -8.69
C MET A 95 -4.71 14.33 -9.74
N LEU A 96 -6.03 14.42 -9.55
CA LEU A 96 -6.89 15.25 -10.41
C LEU A 96 -6.43 16.72 -10.44
N SER A 97 -6.09 17.31 -9.29
CA SER A 97 -5.62 18.70 -9.22
C SER A 97 -4.27 18.93 -9.92
N TYR A 98 -3.48 17.86 -10.10
CA TYR A 98 -2.22 17.87 -10.85
C TYR A 98 -2.40 17.50 -12.33
N GLY A 99 -3.64 17.41 -12.82
CA GLY A 99 -3.94 17.16 -14.23
C GLY A 99 -3.89 15.69 -14.65
N TRP A 100 -3.84 14.76 -13.69
CA TRP A 100 -3.95 13.34 -13.98
C TRP A 100 -5.39 12.99 -14.33
N LYS A 101 -5.57 11.98 -15.16
CA LYS A 101 -6.89 11.35 -15.33
C LYS A 101 -7.07 10.35 -14.21
N VAL A 102 -8.21 10.42 -13.52
CA VAL A 102 -8.55 9.47 -12.45
C VAL A 102 -9.99 9.02 -12.66
N GLU A 103 -10.20 7.71 -12.63
CA GLU A 103 -11.53 7.09 -12.65
C GLU A 103 -11.61 6.02 -11.55
N ASP A 104 -12.81 5.70 -11.09
CA ASP A 104 -13.04 4.56 -10.21
C ASP A 104 -13.72 3.42 -10.97
N VAL A 105 -13.27 2.21 -10.67
CA VAL A 105 -13.78 0.95 -11.23
C VAL A 105 -13.98 -0.06 -10.10
N ILE A 106 -14.82 -1.06 -10.34
CA ILE A 106 -14.94 -2.20 -9.43
C ILE A 106 -14.09 -3.34 -9.99
N LEU A 107 -13.01 -3.71 -9.29
CA LEU A 107 -12.16 -4.85 -9.60
C LEU A 107 -12.14 -5.78 -8.40
N ASP A 108 -12.46 -7.05 -8.62
CA ASP A 108 -12.56 -8.08 -7.57
C ASP A 108 -13.40 -7.66 -6.35
N GLY A 109 -14.48 -6.91 -6.58
CA GLY A 109 -15.35 -6.41 -5.51
C GLY A 109 -14.81 -5.19 -4.74
N HIS A 110 -13.61 -4.72 -5.05
CA HIS A 110 -13.03 -3.51 -4.48
C HIS A 110 -13.27 -2.29 -5.38
N LYS A 111 -13.55 -1.14 -4.77
CA LYS A 111 -13.47 0.15 -5.46
C LYS A 111 -12.00 0.49 -5.65
N VAL A 112 -11.54 0.45 -6.90
CA VAL A 112 -10.17 0.74 -7.29
C VAL A 112 -10.13 2.03 -8.09
N TYR A 113 -9.28 2.97 -7.69
CA TYR A 113 -8.97 4.13 -8.51
C TYR A 113 -7.91 3.76 -9.54
N VAL A 114 -8.15 4.11 -10.79
CA VAL A 114 -7.20 4.01 -11.91
C VAL A 114 -6.77 5.42 -12.27
N ALA A 115 -5.47 5.69 -12.13
CA ALA A 115 -4.89 6.98 -12.46
C ALA A 115 -3.89 6.88 -13.61
N ILE A 116 -3.91 7.89 -14.48
CA ILE A 116 -3.02 8.02 -15.64
C ILE A 116 -2.36 9.40 -15.61
N PRO A 117 -1.01 9.48 -15.52
CA PRO A 117 -0.29 10.75 -15.57
C PRO A 117 -0.48 11.47 -16.92
N PRO A 118 -0.44 12.82 -16.97
CA PRO A 118 -0.70 13.60 -18.19
C PRO A 118 0.26 13.30 -19.35
N ASP A 119 1.51 12.92 -19.06
CA ASP A 119 2.57 12.65 -20.04
C ASP A 119 2.89 11.16 -20.20
N SER A 120 2.01 10.28 -19.73
CA SER A 120 2.20 8.83 -19.77
C SER A 120 0.89 8.11 -20.11
N ASN A 121 1.01 6.87 -20.61
CA ASN A 121 -0.12 5.95 -20.75
C ASN A 121 -0.07 4.83 -19.69
N GLU A 122 0.84 4.95 -18.73
CA GLU A 122 1.01 3.97 -17.65
C GLU A 122 -0.11 4.15 -16.62
N ARG A 123 -0.95 3.12 -16.51
CA ARG A 123 -2.04 3.08 -15.52
C ARG A 123 -1.46 2.71 -14.16
N GLN A 124 -1.91 3.42 -13.14
CA GLN A 124 -1.56 3.19 -11.74
C GLN A 124 -2.85 2.93 -10.97
N TYR A 125 -2.82 2.00 -10.03
CA TYR A 125 -4.02 1.52 -9.37
C TYR A 125 -3.86 1.68 -7.87
N PHE A 126 -4.88 2.19 -7.20
CA PHE A 126 -4.85 2.30 -5.75
C PHE A 126 -6.24 2.15 -5.14
N TRP A 127 -6.28 1.46 -4.00
CA TRP A 127 -7.49 1.10 -3.30
C TRP A 127 -7.18 0.87 -1.82
N CYS A 128 -8.22 0.60 -1.04
CA CYS A 128 -8.05 0.16 0.34
C CYS A 128 -8.92 -1.05 0.64
N VAL A 129 -8.42 -1.86 1.56
CA VAL A 129 -9.12 -2.99 2.18
C VAL A 129 -8.87 -2.86 3.68
N GLU A 130 -9.94 -2.77 4.45
CA GLU A 130 -9.87 -2.45 5.89
C GLU A 130 -8.99 -1.20 6.13
N ASN A 131 -7.96 -1.29 6.97
CA ASN A 131 -7.03 -0.19 7.26
C ASN A 131 -5.76 -0.19 6.39
N TYR A 132 -5.71 -1.01 5.33
CA TYR A 132 -4.59 -1.08 4.40
C TYR A 132 -4.91 -0.31 3.12
N ALA A 133 -3.99 0.54 2.70
CA ALA A 133 -3.99 1.18 1.40
C ALA A 133 -2.95 0.51 0.50
N TYR A 134 -3.39 0.11 -0.69
CA TYR A 134 -2.55 -0.50 -1.71
C TYR A 134 -2.40 0.49 -2.87
N TYR A 135 -1.19 0.54 -3.40
CA TYR A 135 -0.85 1.30 -4.61
C TYR A 135 0.03 0.45 -5.48
N ILE A 136 -0.30 0.28 -6.75
CA ILE A 136 0.50 -0.50 -7.69
C ILE A 136 0.77 0.24 -9.00
N ILE A 137 1.97 0.03 -9.52
CA ILE A 137 2.37 0.39 -10.88
C ILE A 137 2.76 -0.90 -11.60
N PRO A 138 1.88 -1.47 -12.43
CA PRO A 138 2.17 -2.66 -13.20
C PRO A 138 2.95 -2.30 -14.47
N HIS A 139 3.97 -3.11 -14.77
CA HIS A 139 4.79 -2.99 -15.96
C HIS A 139 4.78 -4.32 -16.73
N ASN A 140 4.40 -4.26 -18.01
CA ASN A 140 4.25 -5.42 -18.89
C ASN A 140 3.24 -6.48 -18.39
N LEU A 141 2.14 -6.04 -17.77
CA LEU A 141 0.97 -6.88 -17.46
C LEU A 141 -0.18 -6.50 -18.39
N THR A 142 -0.98 -7.49 -18.79
CA THR A 142 -2.28 -7.26 -19.43
C THR A 142 -3.31 -6.82 -18.41
N ASP A 143 -4.41 -6.20 -18.85
CA ASP A 143 -5.51 -5.79 -17.96
C ASP A 143 -6.05 -6.99 -17.13
N THR A 144 -6.15 -8.18 -17.72
CA THR A 144 -6.53 -9.41 -16.97
C THR A 144 -5.52 -9.75 -15.89
N GLN A 145 -4.23 -9.67 -16.18
CA GLN A 145 -3.17 -9.95 -15.21
C GLN A 145 -3.14 -8.92 -14.08
N VAL A 146 -3.49 -7.67 -14.35
CA VAL A 146 -3.64 -6.64 -13.30
C VAL A 146 -4.78 -7.01 -12.35
N VAL A 147 -5.93 -7.44 -12.87
CA VAL A 147 -7.06 -7.87 -12.03
C VAL A 147 -6.69 -9.07 -11.17
N GLU A 148 -6.02 -10.08 -11.75
CA GLU A 148 -5.52 -11.24 -11.02
C GLU A 148 -4.51 -10.85 -9.93
N PHE A 149 -3.64 -9.86 -10.20
CA PHE A 149 -2.68 -9.37 -9.23
C PHE A 149 -3.35 -8.64 -8.06
N ILE A 150 -4.33 -7.77 -8.35
CA ILE A 150 -5.13 -7.06 -7.34
C ILE A 150 -5.84 -8.06 -6.42
N ALA A 151 -6.51 -9.05 -7.00
CA ALA A 151 -7.21 -10.11 -6.25
C ALA A 151 -6.27 -10.95 -5.36
N ALA A 152 -5.01 -11.11 -5.77
CA ALA A 152 -4.04 -11.92 -5.04
C ALA A 152 -3.33 -11.17 -3.91
N ILE A 153 -3.25 -9.84 -3.97
CA ILE A 153 -2.44 -9.05 -3.04
C ILE A 153 -3.23 -8.46 -1.86
N SER A 154 -4.55 -8.29 -2.03
CA SER A 154 -5.43 -7.65 -1.04
C SER A 154 -6.45 -8.59 -0.43
#